data_AF-A0A7C1AC62-F1
#
_entry.id   AF-A0A7C1AC62-F1
#
_cell.length_a   1.000
_cell.length_b   1.000
_cell.length_c   1.000
_cell.angle_alpha   90.00
_cell.angle_beta   90.00
_cell.angle_gamma   90.00
#
_symmetry.space_group_name_H-M   'P 1'
#
loop_
_entity.id
_entity.type
_entity.pdbx_description
1 polymer ?
#
loop_
_entity_poly.entity_id
_entity_poly.type
_entity_poly.pdbx_seq_one_letter_code
_entity_poly.pdbx_strand_id
1 'polypeptide(L)'
;MKIFQNNCVFISTLFFVFYLSSSLVFAQKKYASDPQFKVKIDFDRWHDVHELDDDMKRLEKTYPKFLKTIVIGKSYNGLPFMGTIINNPDTGPEMSKAAMYIEANVPGNEIQGGEVCLYTIWYLMENYGRIDKVTQLVDERVFYIFPTVNPDGRQYFLEGTGGGARSGQVPVDNDNDGLYDEDGPNDLNGNGVIEQIIKYVPGKGDYRKNVDDPRILERVKFGEKGDYILLGSEGIDDDGDGMVNEDGPGGYDPNRNYAADWQPNYIQNGAMDYPFQLPHSRAENEFWLAHPNIAGVQSYHNAGGMILRGPGAKWQGEYPGKDISVYDKLGKKGERILPFYRYMIIWKDLYTVHGGSIDWTNDGLGIISFSNELWSRRQYFTSSELQKQTGDPNSPISRQKSRYFFNDRLEFGDEFVDWHEFNHPQYGKVEMGGRWKKTMGRLPPRFMNEELCHRNMAFSLYQADQMPLMQAGEHSVKKLGGNVYRVWVDFINPKLAPTITAKAAENSVVQPDLLLLKGNVDVVSVSLVRDKKTQDYIKPVTKRIDQHDLKRIMIRNGHPGKTTRTFQYLVKGSGKITVIYDSVKGGKASTSFSL
;
A
#
# COMPACT_ATOMS: atom_id res chain seq x y z
N MET A 1 -8.39 55.29 -74.01
CA MET A 1 -8.80 55.59 -72.63
C MET A 1 -9.96 54.66 -72.27
N LYS A 2 -9.69 53.67 -71.41
CA LYS A 2 -10.56 53.02 -70.42
C LYS A 2 -12.07 52.76 -70.70
N ILE A 3 -12.41 51.45 -70.57
CA ILE A 3 -13.65 50.81 -70.08
C ILE A 3 -14.78 50.56 -71.11
N PHE A 4 -15.06 49.28 -71.41
CA PHE A 4 -16.24 48.50 -70.99
C PHE A 4 -16.47 47.34 -71.97
N GLN A 5 -16.41 46.11 -71.46
CA GLN A 5 -17.22 44.98 -71.91
C GLN A 5 -17.19 43.94 -70.79
N ASN A 6 -18.34 43.61 -70.22
CA ASN A 6 -18.86 42.26 -70.35
C ASN A 6 -20.25 42.10 -69.76
N ASN A 7 -20.99 41.28 -70.51
CA ASN A 7 -22.43 41.08 -70.48
C ASN A 7 -22.87 40.09 -69.40
N CYS A 8 -24.12 40.28 -68.98
CA CYS A 8 -24.94 39.34 -68.23
C CYS A 8 -25.17 38.02 -68.98
N VAL A 9 -25.12 36.89 -68.26
CA VAL A 9 -25.91 35.68 -68.55
C VAL A 9 -26.36 35.06 -67.23
N PHE A 10 -27.65 34.74 -67.16
CA PHE A 10 -28.38 34.02 -66.11
C PHE A 10 -27.82 32.61 -65.85
N ILE A 11 -27.68 32.19 -64.58
CA ILE A 11 -27.59 30.77 -64.20
C ILE A 11 -28.44 30.47 -62.95
N SER A 12 -29.10 29.32 -63.05
CA SER A 12 -30.06 28.65 -62.17
C SER A 12 -29.59 28.37 -60.75
N THR A 13 -30.56 28.43 -59.82
CA THR A 13 -30.40 28.05 -58.41
C THR A 13 -30.55 26.53 -58.25
N LEU A 14 -29.48 25.85 -57.85
CA LEU A 14 -29.50 24.44 -57.42
C LEU A 14 -29.48 24.39 -55.88
N PHE A 15 -30.51 23.82 -55.26
CA PHE A 15 -30.56 23.58 -53.81
C PHE A 15 -29.74 22.33 -53.47
N PHE A 16 -28.62 22.50 -52.77
CA PHE A 16 -27.90 21.42 -52.10
C PHE A 16 -28.22 21.46 -50.60
N VAL A 17 -28.99 20.49 -50.12
CA VAL A 17 -29.26 20.29 -48.68
C VAL A 17 -28.04 19.60 -48.07
N PHE A 18 -27.21 20.37 -47.37
CA PHE A 18 -26.19 19.81 -46.47
C PHE A 18 -26.88 19.37 -45.17
N TYR A 19 -26.95 18.07 -44.93
CA TYR A 19 -27.15 17.51 -43.59
C TYR A 19 -25.90 17.86 -42.76
N LEU A 20 -25.97 18.93 -41.95
CA LEU A 20 -25.01 19.13 -40.87
C LEU A 20 -25.32 18.10 -39.78
N SER A 21 -24.54 17.02 -39.77
CA SER A 21 -24.41 16.19 -38.58
C SER A 21 -23.75 17.06 -37.50
N SER A 22 -24.51 17.42 -36.47
CA SER A 22 -24.01 18.12 -35.29
C SER A 22 -23.14 17.17 -34.46
N SER A 23 -21.90 16.97 -34.90
CA SER A 23 -20.84 16.46 -34.04
C SER A 23 -20.50 17.60 -33.08
N LEU A 24 -21.04 17.54 -31.86
CA LEU A 24 -20.56 18.35 -30.74
C LEU A 24 -19.12 17.91 -30.42
N VAL A 25 -18.17 18.41 -31.20
CA VAL A 25 -16.76 18.41 -30.82
C VAL A 25 -16.66 19.44 -29.71
N PHE A 26 -16.60 18.96 -28.46
CA PHE A 26 -16.13 19.78 -27.35
C PHE A 26 -14.69 20.17 -27.67
N ALA A 27 -14.51 21.36 -28.23
CA ALA A 27 -13.20 21.99 -28.35
C ALA A 27 -12.69 22.22 -26.92
N GLN A 28 -11.82 21.33 -26.45
CA GLN A 28 -11.13 21.50 -25.19
C GLN A 28 -10.32 22.80 -25.31
N LYS A 29 -10.72 23.85 -24.58
CA LYS A 29 -9.95 25.08 -24.45
C LYS A 29 -8.54 24.68 -24.03
N LYS A 30 -7.56 24.82 -24.92
CA LYS A 30 -6.14 24.65 -24.59
C LYS A 30 -5.74 25.85 -23.73
N TYR A 31 -5.82 25.69 -22.42
CA TYR A 31 -5.15 26.60 -21.50
C TYR A 31 -3.63 26.38 -21.63
N ALA A 32 -2.84 27.44 -21.46
CA ALA A 32 -1.38 27.36 -21.52
C ALA A 32 -0.78 26.70 -20.26
N SER A 33 -1.50 26.76 -19.14
CA SER A 33 -1.18 26.07 -17.89
C SER A 33 -2.06 24.84 -17.71
N ASP A 34 -1.60 23.87 -16.93
CA ASP A 34 -2.45 22.77 -16.48
C ASP A 34 -3.67 23.31 -15.69
N PRO A 35 -4.81 22.61 -15.76
CA PRO A 35 -5.98 22.95 -14.96
C PRO A 35 -5.64 22.97 -13.47
N GLN A 36 -6.20 23.93 -12.74
CA GLN A 36 -6.08 23.95 -11.29
C GLN A 36 -6.88 22.78 -10.68
N PHE A 37 -6.27 22.10 -9.72
CA PHE A 37 -6.94 21.10 -8.89
C PHE A 37 -8.02 21.75 -8.02
N LYS A 38 -9.10 21.01 -7.75
CA LYS A 38 -10.22 21.51 -6.92
C LYS A 38 -9.85 21.57 -5.45
N VAL A 39 -9.11 20.56 -4.98
CA VAL A 39 -8.56 20.49 -3.62
C VAL A 39 -7.05 20.59 -3.72
N LYS A 40 -6.48 21.58 -3.05
CA LYS A 40 -5.03 21.75 -2.93
C LYS A 40 -4.57 21.09 -1.63
N ILE A 41 -3.56 20.23 -1.74
CA ILE A 41 -2.92 19.51 -0.64
C ILE A 41 -1.41 19.62 -0.89
N ASP A 42 -0.66 19.93 0.16
CA ASP A 42 0.77 20.20 0.08
C ASP A 42 1.56 18.95 0.44
N PHE A 43 2.27 18.35 -0.51
CA PHE A 43 3.05 17.12 -0.28
C PHE A 43 4.53 17.38 0.03
N ASP A 44 4.91 18.63 0.23
CA ASP A 44 6.26 19.11 0.59
C ASP A 44 6.40 19.40 2.10
N ARG A 45 5.54 18.78 2.91
CA ARG A 45 5.58 18.81 4.38
C ARG A 45 5.01 17.51 4.95
N TRP A 46 5.08 17.38 6.27
CA TRP A 46 4.46 16.28 7.01
C TRP A 46 3.14 16.75 7.61
N HIS A 47 2.09 15.93 7.49
CA HIS A 47 0.79 16.22 8.09
C HIS A 47 0.67 15.55 9.47
N ASP A 48 0.11 16.23 10.45
CA ASP A 48 -0.33 15.54 11.68
C ASP A 48 -1.62 14.72 11.45
N VAL A 49 -2.10 14.02 12.47
CA VAL A 49 -3.31 13.19 12.34
C VAL A 49 -4.54 14.06 12.01
N HIS A 50 -4.66 15.24 12.61
CA HIS A 50 -5.80 16.12 12.42
C HIS A 50 -5.82 16.73 11.02
N GLU A 51 -4.66 17.09 10.48
CA GLU A 51 -4.51 17.59 9.12
C GLU A 51 -4.86 16.50 8.08
N LEU A 52 -4.42 15.25 8.29
CA LEU A 52 -4.84 14.13 7.44
C LEU A 52 -6.36 13.94 7.44
N ASP A 53 -6.97 13.96 8.63
CA ASP A 53 -8.42 13.82 8.81
C ASP A 53 -9.20 14.95 8.12
N ASP A 54 -8.74 16.18 8.28
CA ASP A 54 -9.38 17.35 7.70
C ASP A 54 -9.25 17.35 6.18
N ASP A 55 -8.11 16.95 5.63
CA ASP A 55 -7.89 16.83 4.20
C ASP A 55 -8.79 15.74 3.58
N MET A 56 -8.95 14.59 4.25
CA MET A 56 -9.92 13.57 3.83
C MET A 56 -11.36 14.11 3.82
N LYS A 57 -11.79 14.85 4.85
CA LYS A 57 -13.12 15.49 4.89
C LYS A 57 -13.29 16.56 3.81
N ARG A 58 -12.25 17.35 3.51
CA ARG A 58 -12.27 18.33 2.40
C ARG A 58 -12.43 17.64 1.05
N LEU A 59 -11.74 16.52 0.84
CA LEU A 59 -11.90 15.69 -0.35
C LEU A 59 -13.32 15.13 -0.44
N GLU A 60 -13.85 14.54 0.64
CA GLU A 60 -15.22 14.02 0.69
C GLU A 60 -16.26 15.10 0.34
N LYS A 61 -16.16 16.27 0.97
CA LYS A 61 -17.05 17.42 0.68
C LYS A 61 -17.01 17.85 -0.79
N THR A 62 -15.86 17.71 -1.45
CA THR A 62 -15.68 18.10 -2.86
C THR A 62 -16.14 17.01 -3.83
N TYR A 63 -16.00 15.74 -3.45
CA TYR A 63 -16.34 14.57 -4.26
C TYR A 63 -17.33 13.60 -3.56
N PRO A 64 -18.48 14.09 -3.05
CA PRO A 64 -19.35 13.32 -2.14
C PRO A 64 -20.08 12.15 -2.83
N LYS A 65 -20.08 12.12 -4.16
CA LYS A 65 -20.61 10.99 -4.93
C LYS A 65 -19.74 9.74 -4.79
N PHE A 66 -18.42 9.93 -4.72
CA PHE A 66 -17.45 8.84 -4.80
C PHE A 66 -16.84 8.50 -3.45
N LEU A 67 -16.68 9.50 -2.60
CA LEU A 67 -15.97 9.39 -1.33
C LEU A 67 -16.94 9.27 -0.15
N LYS A 68 -16.56 8.43 0.81
CA LYS A 68 -17.16 8.38 2.13
C LYS A 68 -16.07 8.24 3.18
N THR A 69 -15.97 9.18 4.10
CA THR A 69 -15.07 9.07 5.24
C THR A 69 -15.69 8.18 6.32
N ILE A 70 -14.89 7.28 6.89
CA ILE A 70 -15.31 6.30 7.90
C ILE A 70 -14.34 6.27 9.06
N VAL A 71 -14.83 5.82 10.21
CA VAL A 71 -14.02 5.52 11.40
C VAL A 71 -14.29 4.07 11.77
N ILE A 72 -13.23 3.25 11.85
CA ILE A 72 -13.34 1.80 12.10
C ILE A 72 -13.03 1.40 13.55
N GLY A 73 -12.61 2.36 14.36
CA GLY A 73 -12.27 2.16 15.76
C GLY A 73 -11.60 3.41 16.32
N LYS A 74 -11.05 3.26 17.53
CA LYS A 74 -10.26 4.31 18.19
C LYS A 74 -8.99 3.70 18.76
N SER A 75 -7.95 4.52 18.80
CA SER A 75 -6.70 4.22 19.47
C SER A 75 -6.85 4.24 20.99
N TYR A 76 -5.76 3.98 21.72
CA TYR A 76 -5.76 3.99 23.18
C TYR A 76 -6.07 5.38 23.73
N ASN A 77 -5.46 6.42 23.15
CA ASN A 77 -5.73 7.82 23.51
C ASN A 77 -7.02 8.39 22.90
N GLY A 78 -7.81 7.55 22.24
CA GLY A 78 -9.15 7.91 21.73
C GLY A 78 -9.17 8.61 20.37
N LEU A 79 -8.04 8.71 19.68
CA LEU A 79 -7.97 9.20 18.30
C LEU A 79 -8.66 8.21 17.34
N PRO A 80 -9.41 8.69 16.35
CA PRO A 80 -10.13 7.81 15.43
C PRO A 80 -9.18 7.09 14.46
N PHE A 81 -9.45 5.83 14.16
CA PHE A 81 -8.89 5.17 12.97
C PHE A 81 -9.72 5.59 11.76
N MET A 82 -9.42 6.77 11.22
CA MET A 82 -10.15 7.36 10.10
C MET A 82 -9.59 6.90 8.76
N GLY A 83 -10.49 6.61 7.82
CA GLY A 83 -10.14 6.27 6.43
C GLY A 83 -11.20 6.73 5.45
N THR A 84 -10.93 6.54 4.16
CA THR A 84 -11.81 6.92 3.06
C THR A 84 -12.16 5.70 2.21
N ILE A 85 -13.46 5.50 1.96
CA ILE A 85 -13.97 4.60 0.94
C ILE A 85 -14.08 5.39 -0.37
N ILE A 86 -13.52 4.86 -1.45
CA ILE A 86 -13.71 5.34 -2.82
C ILE A 86 -14.51 4.31 -3.59
N ASN A 87 -15.73 4.67 -3.99
CA ASN A 87 -16.60 3.82 -4.80
C ASN A 87 -17.45 4.67 -5.76
N ASN A 88 -17.44 4.36 -7.06
CA ASN A 88 -18.47 4.87 -7.96
C ASN A 88 -19.77 4.05 -7.80
N PRO A 89 -20.87 4.63 -7.26
CA PRO A 89 -22.13 3.92 -7.10
C PRO A 89 -22.83 3.61 -8.42
N ASP A 90 -22.55 4.34 -9.49
CA ASP A 90 -23.20 4.14 -10.81
C ASP A 90 -22.77 2.83 -11.47
N THR A 91 -21.59 2.31 -11.10
CA THR A 91 -21.01 1.09 -11.67
C THR A 91 -21.20 -0.14 -10.79
N GLY A 92 -21.85 0.03 -9.64
CA GLY A 92 -22.20 -1.05 -8.72
C GLY A 92 -21.96 -0.67 -7.26
N PRO A 93 -22.63 -1.37 -6.33
CA PRO A 93 -22.39 -1.18 -4.90
C PRO A 93 -20.99 -1.66 -4.51
N GLU A 94 -20.48 -1.10 -3.42
CA GLU A 94 -19.15 -1.37 -2.84
C GLU A 94 -18.79 -2.86 -2.82
N MET A 95 -19.61 -3.69 -2.18
CA MET A 95 -19.38 -5.13 -2.00
C MET A 95 -19.49 -5.97 -3.28
N SER A 96 -19.85 -5.37 -4.42
CA SER A 96 -19.94 -6.10 -5.70
C SER A 96 -18.67 -6.01 -6.56
N LYS A 97 -17.73 -5.16 -6.17
CA LYS A 97 -16.48 -4.89 -6.89
C LYS A 97 -15.28 -5.33 -6.05
N ALA A 98 -14.21 -5.74 -6.73
CA ALA A 98 -12.94 -6.05 -6.09
C ALA A 98 -12.40 -4.80 -5.37
N ALA A 99 -12.03 -4.95 -4.10
CA ALA A 99 -11.52 -3.85 -3.30
C ALA A 99 -10.01 -3.92 -3.07
N MET A 100 -9.37 -2.77 -3.11
CA MET A 100 -7.98 -2.55 -2.73
C MET A 100 -7.96 -1.90 -1.35
N TYR A 101 -7.30 -2.53 -0.38
CA TYR A 101 -7.05 -1.95 0.94
C TYR A 101 -5.63 -1.37 0.96
N ILE A 102 -5.49 -0.11 1.34
CA ILE A 102 -4.22 0.58 1.44
C ILE A 102 -4.16 1.21 2.84
N GLU A 103 -3.14 0.86 3.60
CA GLU A 103 -2.90 1.48 4.89
C GLU A 103 -1.45 1.90 5.05
N ALA A 104 -1.22 2.75 6.04
CA ALA A 104 0.09 3.12 6.50
C ALA A 104 0.12 3.32 8.02
N ASN A 105 1.34 3.53 8.52
CA ASN A 105 1.59 3.83 9.92
C ASN A 105 1.10 2.70 10.85
N VAL A 106 1.32 1.43 10.53
CA VAL A 106 1.27 0.38 11.57
C VAL A 106 2.33 0.73 12.64
N PRO A 107 3.61 0.94 12.29
CA PRO A 107 4.54 1.71 13.10
C PRO A 107 4.26 3.23 13.08
N GLY A 108 4.24 3.87 14.25
CA GLY A 108 3.94 5.30 14.39
C GLY A 108 4.95 6.24 13.71
N ASN A 109 6.25 5.87 13.73
CA ASN A 109 7.35 6.66 13.19
C ASN A 109 7.60 6.49 11.68
N GLU A 110 6.69 5.84 10.95
CA GLU A 110 6.80 5.56 9.51
C GLU A 110 5.81 6.44 8.70
N ILE A 111 5.84 7.75 8.98
CA ILE A 111 4.79 8.70 8.64
C ILE A 111 4.57 8.96 7.13
N GLN A 112 5.56 8.71 6.28
CA GLN A 112 5.45 8.99 4.85
C GLN A 112 4.41 8.11 4.14
N GLY A 113 4.09 6.94 4.69
CA GLY A 113 3.04 6.08 4.12
C GLY A 113 1.67 6.75 4.18
N GLY A 114 1.41 7.54 5.22
CA GLY A 114 0.18 8.32 5.35
C GLY A 114 0.04 9.39 4.26
N GLU A 115 1.16 10.01 3.87
CA GLU A 115 1.20 10.96 2.75
C GLU A 115 0.86 10.26 1.42
N VAL A 116 1.38 9.05 1.20
CA VAL A 116 1.07 8.25 0.00
C VAL A 116 -0.40 7.88 -0.04
N CYS A 117 -1.00 7.55 1.10
CA CYS A 117 -2.43 7.27 1.21
C CYS A 117 -3.28 8.50 0.84
N LEU A 118 -2.98 9.66 1.43
CA LEU A 118 -3.69 10.91 1.12
C LEU A 118 -3.51 11.31 -0.36
N TYR A 119 -2.29 11.20 -0.88
CA TYR A 119 -1.99 11.43 -2.30
C TYR A 119 -2.80 10.51 -3.20
N THR A 120 -3.01 9.25 -2.81
CA THR A 120 -3.80 8.28 -3.60
C THR A 120 -5.25 8.71 -3.71
N ILE A 121 -5.87 9.15 -2.61
CA ILE A 121 -7.27 9.64 -2.60
C ILE A 121 -7.38 10.87 -3.49
N TRP A 122 -6.50 11.85 -3.27
CA TRP A 122 -6.45 13.10 -4.03
C TRP A 122 -6.25 12.86 -5.53
N TYR A 123 -5.26 12.05 -5.90
CA TYR A 123 -4.93 11.78 -7.29
C TYR A 123 -6.06 11.06 -8.03
N LEU A 124 -6.71 10.07 -7.40
CA LEU A 124 -7.84 9.39 -8.02
C LEU A 124 -9.00 10.36 -8.32
N MET A 125 -9.29 11.30 -7.42
CA MET A 125 -10.43 12.22 -7.55
C MET A 125 -10.17 13.40 -8.47
N GLU A 126 -8.98 14.00 -8.39
CA GLU A 126 -8.58 15.08 -9.29
C GLU A 126 -8.41 14.62 -10.75
N ASN A 127 -8.20 13.32 -10.96
CA ASN A 127 -8.02 12.75 -12.28
C ASN A 127 -9.20 11.93 -12.82
N TYR A 128 -10.25 11.72 -12.01
CA TYR A 128 -11.47 11.07 -12.48
C TYR A 128 -12.14 11.90 -13.57
N GLY A 129 -12.39 11.30 -14.74
CA GLY A 129 -12.90 11.99 -15.93
C GLY A 129 -11.84 12.77 -16.72
N ARG A 130 -10.58 12.83 -16.24
CA ARG A 130 -9.45 13.47 -16.94
C ARG A 130 -8.48 12.44 -17.53
N ILE A 131 -8.19 11.38 -16.78
CA ILE A 131 -7.28 10.30 -17.19
C ILE A 131 -8.09 9.01 -17.31
N ASP A 132 -8.24 8.47 -18.52
CA ASP A 132 -9.06 7.28 -18.80
C ASP A 132 -8.75 6.10 -17.89
N LYS A 133 -7.46 5.88 -17.59
CA LYS A 133 -7.05 4.77 -16.71
C LYS A 133 -7.47 4.97 -15.26
N VAL A 134 -7.46 6.22 -14.76
CA VAL A 134 -7.95 6.56 -13.42
C VAL A 134 -9.47 6.41 -13.36
N THR A 135 -10.18 6.92 -14.38
CA THR A 135 -11.63 6.74 -14.51
C THR A 135 -12.01 5.26 -14.46
N GLN A 136 -11.33 4.42 -15.26
CA GLN A 136 -11.55 2.97 -15.25
C GLN A 136 -11.31 2.36 -13.87
N LEU A 137 -10.26 2.76 -13.16
CA LEU A 137 -9.97 2.22 -11.82
C LEU A 137 -11.07 2.56 -10.81
N VAL A 138 -11.53 3.82 -10.77
CA VAL A 138 -12.61 4.25 -9.86
C VAL A 138 -13.95 3.59 -10.21
N ASP A 139 -14.19 3.38 -11.50
CA ASP A 139 -15.40 2.72 -11.99
C ASP A 139 -15.41 1.22 -11.64
N GLU A 140 -14.30 0.51 -11.86
CA GLU A 140 -14.28 -0.94 -11.73
C GLU A 140 -13.82 -1.47 -10.35
N ARG A 141 -13.30 -0.61 -9.47
CA ARG A 141 -12.75 -1.02 -8.15
C ARG A 141 -13.39 -0.24 -7.01
N VAL A 142 -13.13 -0.74 -5.81
CA VAL A 142 -13.30 -0.01 -4.55
C VAL A 142 -11.92 0.20 -3.94
N PHE A 143 -11.70 1.34 -3.29
CA PHE A 143 -10.51 1.57 -2.49
C PHE A 143 -10.92 1.86 -1.05
N TYR A 144 -10.31 1.15 -0.11
CA TYR A 144 -10.37 1.47 1.32
C TYR A 144 -8.98 1.97 1.70
N ILE A 145 -8.88 3.25 2.07
CA ILE A 145 -7.59 3.90 2.27
C ILE A 145 -7.53 4.50 3.69
N PHE A 146 -6.56 4.06 4.49
CA PHE A 146 -6.35 4.49 5.86
C PHE A 146 -4.95 5.13 5.99
N PRO A 147 -4.85 6.47 5.99
CA PRO A 147 -3.56 7.15 6.12
C PRO A 147 -2.80 6.85 7.40
N THR A 148 -3.49 6.49 8.48
CA THR A 148 -2.86 5.99 9.70
C THR A 148 -3.77 5.01 10.43
N VAL A 149 -3.23 3.86 10.80
CA VAL A 149 -3.87 2.91 11.73
C VAL A 149 -3.28 2.98 13.14
N ASN A 150 -2.19 3.72 13.32
CA ASN A 150 -1.61 4.08 14.63
C ASN A 150 -1.53 5.61 14.79
N PRO A 151 -2.67 6.31 14.90
CA PRO A 151 -2.71 7.76 15.07
C PRO A 151 -1.99 8.23 16.33
N ASP A 152 -2.04 7.46 17.43
CA ASP A 152 -1.33 7.82 18.67
C ASP A 152 0.18 7.84 18.44
N GLY A 153 0.75 6.78 17.85
CA GLY A 153 2.17 6.71 17.54
C GLY A 153 2.61 7.76 16.51
N ARG A 154 1.78 8.05 15.51
CA ARG A 154 2.05 9.12 14.53
C ARG A 154 2.09 10.49 15.21
N GLN A 155 1.09 10.81 16.04
CA GLN A 155 1.00 12.09 16.71
C GLN A 155 2.19 12.27 17.66
N TYR A 156 2.49 11.24 18.46
CA TYR A 156 3.66 11.22 19.34
C TYR A 156 4.96 11.39 18.57
N PHE A 157 5.13 10.73 17.41
CA PHE A 157 6.32 10.93 16.57
C PHE A 157 6.46 12.38 16.11
N LEU A 158 5.37 13.06 15.75
CA LEU A 158 5.42 14.42 15.20
C LEU A 158 5.66 15.46 16.29
N GLU A 159 4.97 15.35 17.42
CA GLU A 159 5.07 16.26 18.56
C GLU A 159 6.34 16.04 19.41
N GLY A 160 6.80 14.80 19.55
CA GLY A 160 7.91 14.43 20.42
C GLY A 160 9.29 14.80 19.89
N THR A 161 10.31 14.68 20.72
CA THR A 161 11.71 15.03 20.42
C THR A 161 12.49 13.87 19.79
N GLY A 162 12.05 12.63 20.03
CA GLY A 162 12.69 11.39 19.61
C GLY A 162 12.15 10.77 18.32
N GLY A 163 12.96 9.92 17.68
CA GLY A 163 12.55 9.12 16.51
C GLY A 163 11.98 7.73 16.85
N GLY A 164 11.90 7.38 18.15
CA GLY A 164 11.64 6.03 18.66
C GLY A 164 10.18 5.58 18.69
N ALA A 165 9.24 6.41 18.24
CA ALA A 165 7.78 6.20 18.30
C ALA A 165 7.26 5.08 17.38
N ARG A 166 7.77 3.85 17.50
CA ARG A 166 7.33 2.69 16.71
C ARG A 166 5.95 2.21 17.17
N SER A 167 5.78 2.05 18.47
CA SER A 167 4.57 1.52 19.10
C SER A 167 3.40 2.52 19.03
N GLY A 168 2.21 2.10 19.44
CA GLY A 168 1.17 3.04 19.83
C GLY A 168 1.42 3.51 21.27
N GLN A 169 0.36 3.83 22.00
CA GLN A 169 0.45 4.35 23.37
C GLN A 169 -0.32 3.48 24.37
N VAL A 170 -0.52 2.20 24.05
CA VAL A 170 -0.99 1.22 25.05
C VAL A 170 0.16 1.02 26.04
N PRO A 171 -0.02 1.28 27.35
CA PRO A 171 1.06 1.15 28.34
C PRO A 171 1.55 -0.30 28.43
N VAL A 172 2.87 -0.48 28.50
CA VAL A 172 3.51 -1.78 28.71
C VAL A 172 4.63 -1.61 29.72
N ASP A 173 4.70 -2.53 30.69
CA ASP A 173 5.80 -2.63 31.64
C ASP A 173 6.93 -3.39 30.94
N ASN A 174 7.88 -2.65 30.36
CA ASN A 174 8.85 -3.18 29.41
C ASN A 174 9.97 -4.00 30.07
N ASP A 175 10.26 -3.72 31.34
CA ASP A 175 11.34 -4.36 32.10
C ASP A 175 10.84 -5.23 33.28
N ASN A 176 9.53 -5.26 33.52
CA ASN A 176 8.82 -6.03 34.56
C ASN A 176 9.13 -5.57 35.98
N ASP A 177 9.36 -4.27 36.18
CA ASP A 177 9.60 -3.69 37.50
C ASP A 177 8.30 -3.29 38.23
N GLY A 178 7.16 -3.32 37.52
CA GLY A 178 5.83 -2.99 38.01
C GLY A 178 5.39 -1.54 37.76
N LEU A 179 6.18 -0.77 37.02
CA LEU A 179 5.95 0.60 36.62
C LEU A 179 5.76 0.67 35.08
N TYR A 180 5.20 1.78 34.57
CA TYR A 180 4.82 1.88 33.15
C TYR A 180 5.27 3.22 32.55
N ASP A 181 6.09 3.18 31.49
CA ASP A 181 6.46 4.31 30.65
C ASP A 181 7.15 5.47 31.42
N GLU A 182 8.10 5.16 32.31
CA GLU A 182 8.60 6.12 33.33
C GLU A 182 9.87 6.92 32.99
N ASP A 183 10.67 6.53 31.99
CA ASP A 183 11.96 7.16 31.68
C ASP A 183 12.09 7.46 30.17
N GLY A 184 11.30 8.44 29.71
CA GLY A 184 11.35 8.95 28.34
C GLY A 184 12.50 9.94 28.10
N PRO A 185 12.88 10.21 26.83
CA PRO A 185 14.02 11.06 26.55
C PRO A 185 13.83 12.53 26.96
N ASN A 186 14.77 13.04 27.77
CA ASN A 186 14.78 14.43 28.23
C ASN A 186 15.50 15.38 27.25
N ASP A 187 14.78 16.34 26.68
CA ASP A 187 15.34 17.46 25.89
C ASP A 187 15.70 18.62 26.83
N LEU A 188 16.94 18.62 27.30
CA LEU A 188 17.49 19.53 28.31
C LEU A 188 17.64 20.97 27.81
N ASN A 189 17.79 21.18 26.50
CA ASN A 189 17.91 22.53 25.92
C ASN A 189 16.67 23.01 25.16
N GLY A 190 15.65 22.16 25.00
CA GLY A 190 14.36 22.48 24.41
C GLY A 190 14.40 22.70 22.90
N ASN A 191 15.38 22.12 22.20
CA ASN A 191 15.54 22.34 20.76
C ASN A 191 14.75 21.35 19.88
N GLY A 192 14.05 20.39 20.49
CA GLY A 192 13.23 19.41 19.79
C GLY A 192 13.98 18.16 19.34
N VAL A 193 15.25 17.97 19.72
CA VAL A 193 16.12 16.87 19.28
C VAL A 193 16.90 16.32 20.47
N ILE A 194 16.86 15.00 20.66
CA ILE A 194 17.69 14.33 21.67
C ILE A 194 19.11 14.15 21.16
N GLU A 195 19.99 14.99 21.70
CA GLU A 195 21.37 15.15 21.26
C GLU A 195 22.31 14.06 21.79
N GLN A 196 23.57 14.05 21.35
CA GLN A 196 24.64 13.33 22.03
C GLN A 196 25.36 14.28 22.98
N ILE A 197 25.88 13.74 24.08
CA ILE A 197 26.74 14.47 25.01
C ILE A 197 28.18 13.99 24.84
N ILE A 198 29.10 14.92 24.59
CA ILE A 198 30.54 14.67 24.64
C ILE A 198 31.21 15.56 25.69
N LYS A 199 32.21 15.01 26.37
CA LYS A 199 33.00 15.75 27.36
C LYS A 199 34.43 15.94 26.89
N TYR A 200 34.87 17.19 26.88
CA TYR A 200 36.25 17.54 26.57
C TYR A 200 37.19 17.18 27.74
N VAL A 201 38.11 16.25 27.48
CA VAL A 201 39.11 15.72 28.40
C VAL A 201 40.45 15.52 27.66
N PRO A 202 41.21 16.59 27.43
CA PRO A 202 42.37 16.57 26.53
C PRO A 202 43.37 15.47 26.90
N GLY A 203 43.75 14.65 25.91
CA GLY A 203 44.67 13.52 26.05
C GLY A 203 44.20 12.35 26.92
N LYS A 204 42.95 12.36 27.39
CA LYS A 204 42.38 11.33 28.29
C LYS A 204 41.16 10.61 27.69
N GLY A 205 40.62 11.10 26.59
CA GLY A 205 39.47 10.49 25.90
C GLY A 205 39.87 9.37 24.94
N ASP A 206 38.85 8.71 24.41
CA ASP A 206 38.97 7.72 23.33
C ASP A 206 38.29 8.18 22.02
N TYR A 207 37.81 9.42 21.97
CA TYR A 207 37.29 10.06 20.77
C TYR A 207 38.02 11.36 20.42
N ARG A 208 38.00 11.70 19.13
CA ARG A 208 38.45 13.00 18.60
C ARG A 208 37.45 13.50 17.56
N LYS A 209 37.38 14.81 17.36
CA LYS A 209 36.69 15.38 16.21
C LYS A 209 37.54 15.15 14.95
N ASN A 210 36.90 14.81 13.83
CA ASN A 210 37.58 14.66 12.55
C ASN A 210 38.22 16.00 12.14
N VAL A 211 39.41 15.93 11.55
CA VAL A 211 40.23 17.11 11.21
C VAL A 211 39.65 17.88 10.03
N ASP A 212 39.00 17.20 9.09
CA ASP A 212 38.39 17.82 7.92
C ASP A 212 37.00 18.40 8.25
N ASP A 213 36.24 17.72 9.10
CA ASP A 213 34.87 18.10 9.48
C ASP A 213 34.62 17.84 10.97
N PRO A 214 34.66 18.87 11.84
CA PRO A 214 34.58 18.70 13.28
C PRO A 214 33.22 18.20 13.79
N ARG A 215 32.21 18.13 12.92
CA ARG A 215 30.90 17.53 13.22
C ARG A 215 31.00 16.02 13.40
N ILE A 216 31.97 15.39 12.73
CA ILE A 216 32.18 13.95 12.76
C ILE A 216 33.04 13.59 13.97
N LEU A 217 32.48 12.81 14.89
CA LEU A 217 33.21 12.25 16.04
C LEU A 217 33.79 10.87 15.68
N GLU A 218 35.09 10.70 15.86
CA GLU A 218 35.82 9.47 15.53
C GLU A 218 36.42 8.84 16.78
N ARG A 219 36.31 7.51 16.87
CA ARG A 219 37.03 6.76 17.90
C ARG A 219 38.51 6.65 17.53
N VAL A 220 39.41 6.95 18.47
CA VAL A 220 40.85 6.82 18.25
C VAL A 220 41.27 5.35 18.20
N LYS A 221 42.41 5.07 17.56
CA LYS A 221 42.92 3.69 17.45
C LYS A 221 43.47 3.21 18.80
N PHE A 222 43.57 1.89 18.95
CA PHE A 222 44.21 1.30 20.12
C PHE A 222 45.63 1.86 20.30
N GLY A 223 45.92 2.39 21.49
CA GLY A 223 47.20 3.03 21.83
C GLY A 223 47.27 4.54 21.59
N GLU A 224 46.30 5.12 20.87
CA GLU A 224 46.17 6.58 20.72
C GLU A 224 45.30 7.17 21.85
N LYS A 225 45.45 8.48 22.10
CA LYS A 225 44.62 9.22 23.05
C LYS A 225 43.84 10.29 22.30
N GLY A 226 42.53 10.36 22.58
CA GLY A 226 41.64 11.40 22.11
C GLY A 226 41.43 12.48 23.16
N ASP A 227 40.69 13.51 22.77
CA ASP A 227 40.37 14.65 23.61
C ASP A 227 38.92 14.65 24.10
N TYR A 228 38.10 13.70 23.65
CA TYR A 228 36.68 13.63 23.99
C TYR A 228 36.29 12.25 24.50
N ILE A 229 35.33 12.22 25.42
CA ILE A 229 34.59 11.02 25.82
C ILE A 229 33.15 11.20 25.37
N LEU A 230 32.58 10.20 24.70
CA LEU A 230 31.14 10.13 24.43
C LEU A 230 30.43 9.66 25.70
N LEU A 231 29.58 10.51 26.27
CA LEU A 231 28.87 10.21 27.52
C LEU A 231 27.52 9.51 27.27
N GLY A 232 26.94 9.65 26.08
CA GLY A 232 25.66 9.02 25.75
C GLY A 232 24.73 9.96 24.99
N SER A 233 23.44 9.62 25.00
CA SER A 233 22.39 10.53 24.56
C SER A 233 22.09 11.56 25.66
N GLU A 234 21.57 12.70 25.26
CA GLU A 234 20.96 13.68 26.16
C GLU A 234 19.85 13.04 26.99
N GLY A 235 19.88 13.26 28.31
CA GLY A 235 18.97 12.63 29.25
C GLY A 235 19.40 12.86 30.70
N ILE A 236 18.47 12.67 31.63
CA ILE A 236 18.74 12.53 33.06
C ILE A 236 18.06 11.24 33.54
N ASP A 237 18.59 10.66 34.61
CA ASP A 237 18.02 9.50 35.31
C ASP A 237 16.84 10.01 36.17
N ASP A 238 15.63 9.96 35.62
CA ASP A 238 14.44 10.58 36.20
C ASP A 238 13.88 9.79 37.41
N ASP A 239 14.14 8.49 37.49
CA ASP A 239 13.63 7.59 38.52
C ASP A 239 14.72 7.13 39.53
N GLY A 240 16.00 7.38 39.23
CA GLY A 240 17.13 7.14 40.11
C GLY A 240 17.64 5.70 40.12
N ASP A 241 17.33 4.92 39.08
CA ASP A 241 17.73 3.51 38.95
C ASP A 241 19.16 3.34 38.40
N GLY A 242 19.76 4.43 37.92
CA GLY A 242 21.10 4.50 37.35
C GLY A 242 21.16 4.37 35.83
N MET A 243 20.02 4.27 35.15
CA MET A 243 19.86 4.26 33.70
C MET A 243 19.25 5.61 33.23
N VAL A 244 19.25 5.87 31.93
CA VAL A 244 18.84 7.17 31.38
C VAL A 244 18.08 6.98 30.08
N ASN A 245 16.85 7.48 30.04
CA ASN A 245 15.89 7.39 28.94
C ASN A 245 15.55 5.95 28.49
N GLU A 246 15.38 5.00 29.43
CA GLU A 246 15.20 3.57 29.10
C GLU A 246 13.74 3.10 29.00
N ASP A 247 12.75 3.84 29.52
CA ASP A 247 11.34 3.41 29.53
C ASP A 247 10.38 4.48 28.95
N GLY A 248 10.47 4.70 27.64
CA GLY A 248 9.55 5.59 26.92
C GLY A 248 8.23 4.92 26.50
N PRO A 249 7.16 5.70 26.25
CA PRO A 249 5.82 5.17 25.97
C PRO A 249 5.74 4.03 24.93
N GLY A 250 5.23 2.87 25.34
CA GLY A 250 4.97 1.72 24.47
C GLY A 250 5.96 0.56 24.67
N GLY A 251 6.61 0.08 23.60
CA GLY A 251 7.58 -1.04 23.65
C GLY A 251 7.16 -2.31 22.89
N TYR A 252 5.89 -2.42 22.51
CA TYR A 252 5.38 -3.48 21.63
C TYR A 252 5.57 -3.17 20.14
N ASP A 253 5.59 -4.20 19.28
CA ASP A 253 5.63 -4.03 17.83
C ASP A 253 4.21 -4.19 17.25
N PRO A 254 3.59 -3.11 16.75
CA PRO A 254 2.22 -3.14 16.25
C PRO A 254 2.03 -4.06 15.04
N ASN A 255 3.12 -4.48 14.37
CA ASN A 255 3.11 -5.44 13.27
C ASN A 255 3.54 -6.86 13.70
N ARG A 256 3.33 -7.23 14.97
CA ARG A 256 3.51 -8.60 15.50
C ARG A 256 2.24 -9.16 16.17
N ASN A 257 1.14 -8.42 16.13
CA ASN A 257 -0.09 -8.74 16.85
C ASN A 257 -1.21 -9.33 15.96
N TYR A 258 -0.90 -9.82 14.75
CA TYR A 258 -1.88 -10.47 13.86
C TYR A 258 -1.83 -12.00 14.00
N ALA A 259 -2.90 -12.71 13.61
CA ALA A 259 -3.05 -14.13 13.95
C ALA A 259 -2.21 -15.13 13.11
N ALA A 260 -1.65 -14.73 11.97
CA ALA A 260 -0.85 -15.65 11.15
C ALA A 260 0.50 -15.94 11.82
N ASP A 261 0.69 -17.20 12.25
CA ASP A 261 1.90 -17.66 12.95
C ASP A 261 2.28 -16.72 14.10
N TRP A 262 1.27 -16.24 14.84
CA TRP A 262 1.49 -15.45 16.04
C TRP A 262 2.25 -16.28 17.07
N GLN A 263 3.23 -15.66 17.73
CA GLN A 263 4.07 -16.29 18.74
C GLN A 263 4.10 -15.40 19.99
N PRO A 264 4.18 -15.98 21.20
CA PRO A 264 4.26 -15.23 22.44
C PRO A 264 5.55 -14.38 22.53
N ASN A 265 5.54 -13.37 23.41
CA ASN A 265 6.62 -12.39 23.56
C ASN A 265 8.03 -12.98 23.72
N TYR A 266 8.17 -14.14 24.38
CA TYR A 266 9.47 -14.80 24.56
C TYR A 266 10.06 -15.42 23.28
N ILE A 267 9.27 -15.52 22.20
CA ILE A 267 9.71 -15.93 20.85
C ILE A 267 9.73 -14.71 19.92
N GLN A 268 8.65 -13.93 19.93
CA GLN A 268 8.50 -12.72 19.12
C GLN A 268 8.32 -11.52 20.04
N ASN A 269 9.40 -10.77 20.27
CA ASN A 269 9.32 -9.57 21.09
C ASN A 269 8.25 -8.58 20.56
N GLY A 270 7.49 -7.98 21.47
CA GLY A 270 6.45 -7.00 21.18
C GLY A 270 5.17 -7.54 20.54
N ALA A 271 4.93 -8.86 20.57
CA ALA A 271 3.73 -9.50 20.02
C ALA A 271 2.47 -9.38 20.90
N MET A 272 2.63 -8.91 22.14
CA MET A 272 1.62 -8.87 23.21
C MET A 272 1.24 -10.28 23.71
N ASP A 273 0.10 -10.42 24.39
CA ASP A 273 -0.36 -11.65 25.05
C ASP A 273 -1.18 -12.56 24.14
N TYR A 274 -1.90 -11.98 23.16
CA TYR A 274 -2.69 -12.73 22.17
C TYR A 274 -2.89 -11.89 20.89
N PRO A 275 -3.15 -12.53 19.73
CA PRO A 275 -3.39 -11.80 18.49
C PRO A 275 -4.64 -10.94 18.56
N PHE A 276 -4.59 -9.76 17.94
CA PHE A 276 -5.64 -8.74 17.93
C PHE A 276 -5.96 -8.13 19.31
N GLN A 277 -5.00 -8.17 20.23
CA GLN A 277 -5.05 -7.44 21.49
C GLN A 277 -5.00 -5.94 21.27
N LEU A 278 -4.17 -5.48 20.32
CA LEU A 278 -3.96 -4.06 20.06
C LEU A 278 -5.18 -3.47 19.33
N PRO A 279 -5.67 -2.27 19.74
CA PRO A 279 -6.88 -1.68 19.17
C PRO A 279 -6.87 -1.56 17.64
N HIS A 280 -5.73 -1.17 17.04
CA HIS A 280 -5.61 -1.03 15.59
C HIS A 280 -5.75 -2.38 14.88
N SER A 281 -4.96 -3.38 15.29
CA SER A 281 -4.96 -4.70 14.67
C SER A 281 -6.32 -5.39 14.74
N ARG A 282 -7.06 -5.15 15.84
CA ARG A 282 -8.44 -5.60 16.01
C ARG A 282 -9.40 -4.91 15.06
N ALA A 283 -9.36 -3.58 15.01
CA ALA A 283 -10.23 -2.79 14.14
C ALA A 283 -10.01 -3.13 12.66
N GLU A 284 -8.75 -3.27 12.25
CA GLU A 284 -8.40 -3.70 10.89
C GLU A 284 -8.92 -5.10 10.58
N ASN A 285 -8.73 -6.07 11.49
CA ASN A 285 -9.22 -7.43 11.30
C ASN A 285 -10.75 -7.48 11.21
N GLU A 286 -11.46 -6.78 12.08
CA GLU A 286 -12.92 -6.66 12.03
C GLU A 286 -13.38 -6.03 10.70
N PHE A 287 -12.67 -4.99 10.23
CA PHE A 287 -12.92 -4.39 8.92
C PHE A 287 -12.68 -5.38 7.79
N TRP A 288 -11.54 -6.08 7.74
CA TRP A 288 -11.25 -7.04 6.68
C TRP A 288 -12.24 -8.20 6.62
N LEU A 289 -12.68 -8.70 7.79
CA LEU A 289 -13.71 -9.76 7.86
C LEU A 289 -15.07 -9.27 7.37
N ALA A 290 -15.42 -8.00 7.64
CA ALA A 290 -16.66 -7.40 7.15
C ALA A 290 -16.63 -7.09 5.63
N HIS A 291 -15.45 -6.97 5.03
CA HIS A 291 -15.27 -6.62 3.61
C HIS A 291 -14.53 -7.73 2.85
N PRO A 292 -15.14 -8.93 2.68
CA PRO A 292 -14.47 -10.06 2.02
C PRO A 292 -14.18 -9.85 0.52
N ASN A 293 -14.69 -8.76 -0.07
CA ASN A 293 -14.38 -8.33 -1.45
C ASN A 293 -12.97 -7.74 -1.59
N ILE A 294 -12.22 -7.54 -0.49
CA ILE A 294 -10.82 -7.13 -0.54
C ILE A 294 -9.98 -8.22 -1.22
N ALA A 295 -9.37 -7.85 -2.33
CA ALA A 295 -8.56 -8.73 -3.17
C ALA A 295 -7.08 -8.35 -3.21
N GLY A 296 -6.75 -7.12 -2.80
CA GLY A 296 -5.38 -6.64 -2.67
C GLY A 296 -5.17 -5.80 -1.41
N VAL A 297 -4.00 -5.93 -0.79
CA VAL A 297 -3.53 -5.10 0.33
C VAL A 297 -2.18 -4.49 -0.02
N GLN A 298 -2.01 -3.22 0.34
CA GLN A 298 -0.73 -2.51 0.41
C GLN A 298 -0.57 -1.93 1.81
N SER A 299 0.47 -2.39 2.51
CA SER A 299 0.84 -1.95 3.84
C SER A 299 2.12 -1.12 3.73
N TYR A 300 2.03 0.19 3.93
CA TYR A 300 3.18 1.09 3.79
C TYR A 300 3.97 1.19 5.10
N HIS A 301 5.24 0.82 4.99
CA HIS A 301 6.24 0.76 6.05
C HIS A 301 7.48 1.58 5.70
N ASN A 302 8.50 1.55 6.55
CA ASN A 302 9.80 2.15 6.31
C ASN A 302 10.95 1.47 7.11
N ALA A 303 12.16 1.27 6.59
CA ALA A 303 12.78 1.87 5.42
C ALA A 303 13.57 0.87 4.58
N GLY A 304 13.86 1.24 3.33
CA GLY A 304 14.92 0.60 2.55
C GLY A 304 14.70 0.54 1.06
N GLY A 305 13.52 0.90 0.57
CA GLY A 305 13.10 0.65 -0.80
C GLY A 305 12.93 -0.86 -1.02
N MET A 306 11.86 -1.43 -0.49
CA MET A 306 11.57 -2.85 -0.63
C MET A 306 10.09 -3.08 -0.94
N ILE A 307 9.82 -4.11 -1.74
CA ILE A 307 8.48 -4.63 -2.01
C ILE A 307 8.48 -6.05 -1.45
N LEU A 308 7.85 -6.23 -0.30
CA LEU A 308 7.88 -7.45 0.48
C LEU A 308 6.62 -8.26 0.27
N ARG A 309 6.77 -9.56 0.07
CA ARG A 309 5.70 -10.53 0.23
C ARG A 309 6.05 -11.53 1.33
N GLY A 310 5.02 -12.13 1.92
CA GLY A 310 5.19 -13.33 2.72
C GLY A 310 5.68 -14.52 1.89
N PRO A 311 5.95 -15.66 2.52
CA PRO A 311 5.67 -15.93 3.94
C PRO A 311 6.63 -15.20 4.89
N GLY A 312 6.19 -14.97 6.12
CA GLY A 312 6.93 -14.33 7.20
C GLY A 312 7.96 -15.25 7.85
N ALA A 313 7.75 -16.57 7.83
CA ALA A 313 8.64 -17.55 8.45
C ALA A 313 8.98 -18.74 7.55
N LYS A 314 10.19 -19.30 7.72
CA LYS A 314 10.70 -20.40 6.90
C LYS A 314 9.84 -21.68 6.96
N TRP A 315 9.28 -22.00 8.13
CA TRP A 315 8.52 -23.24 8.33
C TRP A 315 7.10 -23.19 7.76
N GLN A 316 6.57 -22.01 7.46
CA GLN A 316 5.28 -21.88 6.76
C GLN A 316 5.33 -22.46 5.34
N GLY A 317 6.55 -22.70 4.81
CA GLY A 317 6.79 -23.20 3.47
C GLY A 317 6.51 -22.13 2.42
N GLU A 318 7.09 -22.30 1.23
CA GLU A 318 6.84 -21.35 0.14
C GLU A 318 5.38 -21.41 -0.35
N TYR A 319 4.88 -20.28 -0.86
CA TYR A 319 3.53 -20.22 -1.44
C TYR A 319 3.38 -21.16 -2.64
N PRO A 320 2.16 -21.61 -2.98
CA PRO A 320 1.94 -22.42 -4.17
C PRO A 320 2.41 -21.70 -5.44
N GLY A 321 3.02 -22.43 -6.37
CA GLY A 321 3.66 -21.83 -7.56
C GLY A 321 2.72 -20.98 -8.44
N LYS A 322 1.41 -21.22 -8.38
CA LYS A 322 0.41 -20.37 -9.06
C LYS A 322 0.34 -18.97 -8.45
N ASP A 323 0.41 -18.88 -7.14
CA ASP A 323 0.38 -17.61 -6.40
C ASP A 323 1.73 -16.90 -6.53
N ILE A 324 2.86 -17.64 -6.46
CA ILE A 324 4.19 -17.08 -6.75
C ILE A 324 4.21 -16.41 -8.13
N SER A 325 3.63 -17.04 -9.16
CA SER A 325 3.60 -16.45 -10.52
C SER A 325 2.88 -15.09 -10.56
N VAL A 326 1.85 -14.92 -9.73
CA VAL A 326 1.14 -13.64 -9.60
C VAL A 326 2.01 -12.63 -8.87
N TYR A 327 2.54 -12.98 -7.70
CA TYR A 327 3.43 -12.13 -6.92
C TYR A 327 4.66 -11.68 -7.71
N ASP A 328 5.33 -12.60 -8.41
CA ASP A 328 6.51 -12.29 -9.23
C ASP A 328 6.21 -11.30 -10.35
N LYS A 329 5.06 -11.43 -11.01
CA LYS A 329 4.66 -10.51 -12.09
C LYS A 329 4.32 -9.13 -11.54
N LEU A 330 3.67 -9.07 -10.38
CA LEU A 330 3.37 -7.81 -9.69
C LEU A 330 4.64 -7.15 -9.16
N GLY A 331 5.42 -7.85 -8.34
CA GLY A 331 6.65 -7.36 -7.72
C GLY A 331 7.69 -6.89 -8.74
N LYS A 332 7.98 -7.69 -9.78
CA LYS A 332 8.93 -7.29 -10.86
C LYS A 332 8.40 -6.15 -11.73
N LYS A 333 7.09 -5.89 -11.75
CA LYS A 333 6.56 -4.66 -12.36
C LYS A 333 6.71 -3.48 -11.40
N GLY A 334 6.45 -3.71 -10.11
CA GLY A 334 6.69 -2.75 -9.03
C GLY A 334 8.11 -2.22 -9.02
N GLU A 335 9.14 -3.07 -9.12
CA GLU A 335 10.55 -2.64 -9.21
C GLU A 335 10.84 -1.69 -10.39
N ARG A 336 10.04 -1.75 -11.47
CA ARG A 336 10.17 -0.85 -12.62
C ARG A 336 9.45 0.48 -12.41
N ILE A 337 8.43 0.50 -11.56
CA ILE A 337 7.68 1.72 -11.18
C ILE A 337 8.43 2.46 -10.06
N LEU A 338 9.00 1.69 -9.14
CA LEU A 338 9.70 2.11 -7.94
C LEU A 338 11.21 1.89 -8.11
N PRO A 339 11.95 2.83 -8.74
CA PRO A 339 13.40 2.74 -8.81
C PRO A 339 13.97 2.67 -7.40
N PHE A 340 15.09 1.95 -7.24
CA PHE A 340 15.73 1.65 -5.96
C PHE A 340 15.00 0.65 -5.06
N TYR A 341 13.80 0.20 -5.44
CA TYR A 341 13.09 -0.84 -4.69
C TYR A 341 13.48 -2.23 -5.16
N ARG A 342 13.46 -3.19 -4.24
CA ARG A 342 13.72 -4.61 -4.53
C ARG A 342 12.52 -5.45 -4.12
N TYR A 343 12.08 -6.33 -5.01
CA TYR A 343 11.06 -7.33 -4.70
C TYR A 343 11.70 -8.50 -3.95
N MET A 344 11.23 -8.76 -2.74
CA MET A 344 11.88 -9.63 -1.76
C MET A 344 10.83 -10.49 -1.03
N ILE A 345 11.30 -11.62 -0.49
CA ILE A 345 10.52 -12.53 0.35
C ILE A 345 10.97 -12.32 1.79
N ILE A 346 10.03 -12.05 2.71
CA ILE A 346 10.33 -11.62 4.08
C ILE A 346 11.33 -12.57 4.77
N TRP A 347 10.96 -13.82 5.02
CA TRP A 347 11.83 -14.72 5.81
C TRP A 347 13.18 -15.01 5.14
N LYS A 348 13.21 -15.00 3.80
CA LYS A 348 14.36 -15.47 3.02
C LYS A 348 15.39 -14.36 2.81
N ASP A 349 14.93 -13.16 2.50
CA ASP A 349 15.77 -12.05 2.08
C ASP A 349 15.92 -10.97 3.17
N LEU A 350 15.13 -11.07 4.26
CA LEU A 350 15.25 -10.23 5.46
C LEU A 350 15.46 -11.08 6.71
N TYR A 351 14.40 -11.28 7.49
CA TYR A 351 14.40 -11.97 8.78
C TYR A 351 13.01 -12.59 9.00
N THR A 352 12.93 -13.51 9.96
CA THR A 352 11.66 -14.18 10.30
C THR A 352 10.72 -13.23 11.04
N VAL A 353 9.44 -13.22 10.64
CA VAL A 353 8.37 -12.41 11.22
C VAL A 353 7.23 -13.30 11.66
N HIS A 354 6.77 -13.12 12.90
CA HIS A 354 5.58 -13.76 13.47
C HIS A 354 4.46 -12.74 13.67
N GLY A 355 3.22 -13.12 13.37
CA GLY A 355 2.07 -12.26 13.57
C GLY A 355 2.08 -10.98 12.74
N GLY A 356 2.63 -11.03 11.52
CA GLY A 356 2.63 -9.90 10.58
C GLY A 356 1.28 -9.69 9.88
N SER A 357 0.93 -8.42 9.60
CA SER A 357 -0.35 -8.05 8.97
C SER A 357 -0.54 -8.66 7.58
N ILE A 358 0.50 -8.63 6.73
CA ILE A 358 0.41 -9.12 5.36
C ILE A 358 0.40 -10.65 5.28
N ASP A 359 0.98 -11.33 6.27
CA ASP A 359 0.91 -12.79 6.41
C ASP A 359 -0.52 -13.19 6.79
N TRP A 360 -1.16 -12.47 7.73
CA TRP A 360 -2.56 -12.69 8.08
C TRP A 360 -3.52 -12.45 6.93
N THR A 361 -3.39 -11.32 6.23
CA THR A 361 -4.28 -11.02 5.11
C THR A 361 -4.08 -12.01 3.95
N ASN A 362 -2.89 -12.59 3.76
CA ASN A 362 -2.67 -13.65 2.77
C ASN A 362 -3.16 -15.02 3.23
N ASP A 363 -2.62 -15.55 4.33
CA ASP A 363 -2.86 -16.93 4.77
C ASP A 363 -4.24 -17.11 5.39
N GLY A 364 -4.73 -16.09 6.10
CA GLY A 364 -5.99 -16.09 6.81
C GLY A 364 -7.18 -15.59 5.99
N LEU A 365 -6.95 -14.73 4.99
CA LEU A 365 -8.04 -14.08 4.23
C LEU A 365 -7.90 -14.24 2.70
N GLY A 366 -6.84 -14.89 2.22
CA GLY A 366 -6.63 -15.15 0.80
C GLY A 366 -6.45 -13.89 -0.05
N ILE A 367 -5.87 -12.83 0.52
CA ILE A 367 -5.63 -11.54 -0.13
C ILE A 367 -4.22 -11.53 -0.72
N ILE A 368 -4.02 -10.90 -1.87
CA ILE A 368 -2.68 -10.67 -2.42
C ILE A 368 -2.12 -9.42 -1.75
N SER A 369 -1.13 -9.58 -0.88
CA SER A 369 -0.70 -8.54 0.05
C SER A 369 0.78 -8.22 -0.12
N PHE A 370 1.11 -6.93 -0.13
CA PHE A 370 2.49 -6.44 -0.09
C PHE A 370 2.70 -5.54 1.12
N SER A 371 3.87 -5.66 1.75
CA SER A 371 4.43 -4.62 2.59
C SER A 371 5.46 -3.86 1.79
N ASN A 372 5.37 -2.55 1.79
CA ASN A 372 6.28 -1.68 1.04
C ASN A 372 7.12 -0.90 2.03
N GLU A 373 8.41 -1.20 2.09
CA GLU A 373 9.37 -0.45 2.91
C GLU A 373 9.83 0.76 2.11
N LEU A 374 9.28 1.92 2.44
CA LEU A 374 9.48 3.15 1.71
C LEU A 374 10.92 3.64 1.85
N TRP A 375 11.25 4.69 1.08
CA TRP A 375 12.50 5.44 1.11
C TRP A 375 13.81 4.63 1.18
N SER A 376 14.59 4.68 0.10
CA SER A 376 15.96 4.20 0.12
C SER A 376 16.93 5.37 0.24
N ARG A 377 17.93 5.29 1.13
CA ARG A 377 19.03 6.28 1.19
C ARG A 377 19.78 6.41 -0.14
N ARG A 378 19.68 5.42 -1.03
CA ARG A 378 20.21 5.49 -2.40
C ARG A 378 19.56 6.61 -3.22
N GLN A 379 18.36 7.05 -2.85
CA GLN A 379 17.64 8.14 -3.52
C GLN A 379 18.26 9.51 -3.27
N TYR A 380 19.09 9.69 -2.23
CA TYR A 380 19.88 10.92 -2.08
C TYR A 380 20.77 11.20 -3.30
N PHE A 381 21.23 10.15 -3.98
CA PHE A 381 22.06 10.27 -5.18
C PHE A 381 21.53 9.34 -6.26
N THR A 382 20.78 9.89 -7.22
CA THR A 382 20.00 9.09 -8.18
C THR A 382 20.81 8.50 -9.33
N SER A 383 22.03 8.99 -9.61
CA SER A 383 22.88 8.43 -10.66
C SER A 383 23.79 7.29 -10.18
N SER A 384 24.05 6.32 -11.05
CA SER A 384 24.94 5.20 -10.75
C SER A 384 26.37 5.64 -10.43
N GLU A 385 26.84 6.71 -11.08
CA GLU A 385 28.17 7.27 -10.91
C GLU A 385 28.31 7.89 -9.52
N LEU A 386 27.30 8.64 -9.06
CA LEU A 386 27.30 9.22 -7.72
C LEU A 386 27.15 8.13 -6.64
N GLN A 387 26.34 7.09 -6.89
CA GLN A 387 26.26 5.95 -5.95
C GLN A 387 27.60 5.24 -5.81
N LYS A 388 28.37 5.05 -6.89
CA LYS A 388 29.72 4.48 -6.81
C LYS A 388 30.67 5.37 -6.00
N GLN A 389 30.57 6.69 -6.15
CA GLN A 389 31.36 7.63 -5.35
C GLN A 389 31.10 7.49 -3.85
N THR A 390 29.87 7.16 -3.43
CA THR A 390 29.60 6.90 -2.00
C THR A 390 30.36 5.71 -1.42
N GLY A 391 30.81 4.78 -2.27
CA GLY A 391 31.65 3.65 -1.88
C GLY A 391 33.14 3.95 -1.85
N ASP A 392 33.60 5.07 -2.44
CA ASP A 392 35.01 5.47 -2.44
C ASP A 392 35.31 6.31 -1.18
N PRO A 393 36.20 5.85 -0.28
CA PRO A 393 36.58 6.61 0.91
C PRO A 393 37.16 7.99 0.61
N ASN A 394 37.78 8.18 -0.56
CA ASN A 394 38.39 9.44 -0.97
C ASN A 394 37.40 10.41 -1.63
N SER A 395 36.16 9.99 -1.87
CA SER A 395 35.15 10.85 -2.46
C SER A 395 34.67 11.92 -1.46
N PRO A 396 34.37 13.15 -1.92
CA PRO A 396 33.70 14.16 -1.09
C PRO A 396 32.30 13.74 -0.64
N ILE A 397 31.71 12.74 -1.30
CA ILE A 397 30.43 12.13 -0.92
C ILE A 397 30.60 10.67 -0.50
N SER A 398 31.76 10.32 0.08
CA SER A 398 31.99 8.99 0.66
C SER A 398 30.92 8.63 1.70
N ARG A 399 30.79 7.35 2.05
CA ARG A 399 29.73 6.87 2.97
C ARG A 399 29.60 7.70 4.25
N GLN A 400 30.70 8.15 4.85
CA GLN A 400 30.72 8.95 6.07
C GLN A 400 30.33 10.42 5.83
N LYS A 401 30.69 10.98 4.66
CA LYS A 401 30.51 12.40 4.32
C LYS A 401 29.24 12.68 3.50
N SER A 402 28.67 11.67 2.84
CA SER A 402 27.53 11.78 1.91
C SER A 402 26.30 12.46 2.50
N ARG A 403 25.95 12.12 3.75
CA ARG A 403 24.79 12.68 4.45
C ARG A 403 25.01 14.14 4.82
N TYR A 404 26.22 14.49 5.26
CA TYR A 404 26.62 15.88 5.52
C TYR A 404 26.63 16.71 4.24
N PHE A 405 27.21 16.20 3.15
CA PHE A 405 27.15 16.86 1.85
C PHE A 405 25.70 17.13 1.41
N PHE A 406 24.83 16.12 1.53
CA PHE A 406 23.43 16.27 1.15
C PHE A 406 22.75 17.33 2.02
N ASN A 407 22.96 17.29 3.34
CA ASN A 407 22.44 18.30 4.26
C ASN A 407 22.93 19.70 3.90
N ASP A 408 24.23 19.90 3.73
CA ASP A 408 24.83 21.22 3.50
C ASP A 408 24.42 21.82 2.16
N ARG A 409 24.22 20.98 1.13
CA ARG A 409 24.02 21.44 -0.26
C ARG A 409 22.60 21.36 -0.77
N LEU A 410 21.76 20.50 -0.20
CA LEU A 410 20.36 20.32 -0.61
C LEU A 410 19.36 20.70 0.49
N GLU A 411 19.68 20.43 1.76
CA GLU A 411 18.81 20.82 2.90
C GLU A 411 19.30 22.11 3.59
N PHE A 412 20.36 22.73 3.08
CA PHE A 412 20.95 23.98 3.58
C PHE A 412 21.27 23.97 5.08
N GLY A 413 21.68 22.82 5.61
CA GLY A 413 22.08 22.66 7.01
C GLY A 413 20.94 22.32 7.97
N ASP A 414 19.69 22.22 7.52
CA ASP A 414 18.54 22.09 8.42
C ASP A 414 18.51 20.77 9.22
N GLU A 415 19.11 19.68 8.74
CA GLU A 415 18.88 18.35 9.30
C GLU A 415 19.91 17.89 10.36
N PHE A 416 21.04 18.57 10.51
CA PHE A 416 22.10 18.18 11.46
C PHE A 416 22.28 19.22 12.56
N VAL A 417 22.36 18.74 13.81
CA VAL A 417 22.59 19.59 14.98
C VAL A 417 24.08 19.58 15.32
N ASP A 418 24.71 20.73 15.15
CA ASP A 418 26.14 20.92 15.40
C ASP A 418 26.48 20.90 16.89
N TRP A 419 27.70 20.46 17.20
CA TRP A 419 28.24 20.48 18.56
C TRP A 419 28.31 21.92 19.10
N HIS A 420 27.75 22.15 20.28
CA HIS A 420 27.76 23.42 20.98
C HIS A 420 27.99 23.22 22.48
N GLU A 421 28.56 24.22 23.16
CA GLU A 421 28.82 24.13 24.60
C GLU A 421 27.51 24.15 25.39
N PHE A 422 27.40 23.27 26.40
CA PHE A 422 26.27 23.21 27.32
C PHE A 422 26.76 22.98 28.76
N ASN A 423 26.05 23.57 29.74
CA ASN A 423 26.33 23.36 31.16
C ASN A 423 25.37 22.30 31.71
N HIS A 424 25.80 21.03 31.65
CA HIS A 424 24.98 19.90 32.09
C HIS A 424 24.86 19.85 33.62
N PRO A 425 23.67 19.62 34.19
CA PRO A 425 23.45 19.54 35.64
C PRO A 425 24.37 18.53 36.34
N GLN A 426 24.55 17.34 35.75
CA GLN A 426 25.37 16.26 36.31
C GLN A 426 26.86 16.32 35.93
N TYR A 427 27.19 16.72 34.69
CA TYR A 427 28.53 16.56 34.13
C TYR A 427 29.36 17.84 34.08
N GLY A 428 28.74 18.98 34.42
CA GLY A 428 29.33 20.31 34.27
C GLY A 428 29.42 20.72 32.80
N LYS A 429 30.49 21.42 32.42
CA LYS A 429 30.71 21.87 31.04
C LYS A 429 30.93 20.67 30.11
N VAL A 430 30.05 20.52 29.12
CA VAL A 430 30.06 19.50 28.07
C VAL A 430 29.78 20.15 26.72
N GLU A 431 29.83 19.37 25.64
CA GLU A 431 29.23 19.76 24.37
C GLU A 431 28.05 18.83 24.04
N MET A 432 27.00 19.42 23.49
CA MET A 432 25.81 18.72 22.98
C MET A 432 25.69 18.92 21.48
N GLY A 433 25.27 17.90 20.75
CA GLY A 433 25.17 17.93 19.29
C GLY A 433 25.36 16.56 18.66
N GLY A 434 25.89 16.53 17.45
CA GLY A 434 26.29 15.29 16.79
C GLY A 434 25.12 14.45 16.28
N ARG A 435 23.92 15.01 16.23
CA ARG A 435 22.68 14.28 15.95
C ARG A 435 21.96 14.80 14.72
N TRP A 436 21.28 13.88 14.08
CA TRP A 436 20.41 14.17 12.96
C TRP A 436 18.98 14.29 13.45
N LYS A 437 18.22 15.25 12.94
CA LYS A 437 16.78 15.34 13.17
C LYS A 437 16.09 14.03 12.76
N LYS A 438 14.99 13.70 13.46
CA LYS A 438 14.18 12.48 13.21
C LYS A 438 13.65 12.38 11.77
N THR A 439 13.57 13.51 11.06
CA THR A 439 13.16 13.63 9.66
C THR A 439 14.23 13.21 8.65
N MET A 440 15.50 13.12 9.04
CA MET A 440 16.56 12.74 8.12
C MET A 440 16.87 11.24 8.16
N GLY A 441 17.08 10.65 6.99
CA GLY A 441 17.65 9.31 6.82
C GLY A 441 16.62 8.18 6.82
N ARG A 442 15.57 8.26 7.64
CA ARG A 442 14.40 7.35 7.57
C ARG A 442 13.32 7.92 6.65
N LEU A 443 13.03 9.21 6.71
CA LEU A 443 12.06 9.85 5.83
C LEU A 443 12.75 10.41 4.59
N PRO A 444 12.03 10.58 3.46
CA PRO A 444 12.54 11.38 2.35
C PRO A 444 12.69 12.84 2.78
N PRO A 445 13.65 13.58 2.20
CA PRO A 445 13.57 15.03 2.08
C PRO A 445 12.19 15.48 1.65
N ARG A 446 11.68 16.55 2.26
CA ARG A 446 10.33 17.06 1.98
C ARG A 446 10.10 17.36 0.50
N PHE A 447 11.08 17.99 -0.16
CA PHE A 447 10.99 18.31 -1.59
C PHE A 447 10.99 17.07 -2.52
N MET A 448 11.34 15.88 -2.00
CA MET A 448 11.30 14.61 -2.74
C MET A 448 10.07 13.77 -2.42
N ASN A 449 9.24 14.19 -1.46
CA ASN A 449 8.14 13.38 -0.94
C ASN A 449 7.02 13.19 -1.98
N GLU A 450 6.71 14.19 -2.80
CA GLU A 450 5.69 14.06 -3.85
C GLU A 450 6.04 12.99 -4.89
N GLU A 451 7.32 12.89 -5.30
CA GLU A 451 7.77 11.82 -6.20
C GLU A 451 7.59 10.44 -5.54
N LEU A 452 7.96 10.32 -4.26
CA LEU A 452 7.79 9.10 -3.48
C LEU A 452 6.31 8.69 -3.40
N CYS A 453 5.42 9.65 -3.13
CA CYS A 453 3.98 9.44 -3.09
C CYS A 453 3.45 8.95 -4.43
N HIS A 454 3.78 9.64 -5.52
CA HIS A 454 3.28 9.31 -6.86
C HIS A 454 3.71 7.91 -7.30
N ARG A 455 4.98 7.54 -7.09
CA ARG A 455 5.48 6.22 -7.52
C ARG A 455 4.88 5.07 -6.71
N ASN A 456 4.74 5.23 -5.39
CA ASN A 456 4.14 4.20 -4.54
C ASN A 456 2.64 4.05 -4.79
N MET A 457 1.92 5.17 -4.95
CA MET A 457 0.53 5.16 -5.41
C MET A 457 0.41 4.43 -6.75
N ALA A 458 1.27 4.72 -7.72
CA ALA A 458 1.20 4.09 -9.05
C ALA A 458 1.36 2.56 -8.98
N PHE A 459 2.19 2.04 -8.06
CA PHE A 459 2.28 0.60 -7.82
C PHE A 459 0.99 0.03 -7.21
N SER A 460 0.42 0.70 -6.21
CA SER A 460 -0.87 0.29 -5.62
C SER A 460 -2.01 0.30 -6.63
N LEU A 461 -2.08 1.31 -7.49
CA LEU A 461 -3.07 1.37 -8.57
C LEU A 461 -2.82 0.29 -9.63
N TYR A 462 -1.57 -0.06 -9.91
CA TYR A 462 -1.24 -1.19 -10.78
C TYR A 462 -1.71 -2.52 -10.18
N GLN A 463 -1.49 -2.77 -8.88
CA GLN A 463 -2.02 -3.95 -8.21
C GLN A 463 -3.55 -3.97 -8.25
N ALA A 464 -4.20 -2.84 -7.94
CA ALA A 464 -5.65 -2.71 -7.98
C ALA A 464 -6.22 -3.03 -9.38
N ASP A 465 -5.56 -2.56 -10.44
CA ASP A 465 -5.94 -2.90 -11.82
C ASP A 465 -5.89 -4.41 -12.08
N GLN A 466 -4.91 -5.11 -11.48
CA GLN A 466 -4.63 -6.53 -11.69
C GLN A 466 -5.39 -7.49 -10.75
N MET A 467 -6.18 -6.96 -9.81
CA MET A 467 -7.16 -7.72 -9.01
C MET A 467 -8.21 -8.40 -9.91
N PRO A 468 -8.83 -9.52 -9.51
CA PRO A 468 -9.73 -10.29 -10.36
C PRO A 468 -10.93 -9.45 -10.82
N LEU A 469 -11.39 -9.70 -12.05
CA LEU A 469 -12.59 -9.07 -12.61
C LEU A 469 -13.33 -10.08 -13.48
N MET A 470 -14.47 -10.58 -13.01
CA MET A 470 -15.26 -11.55 -13.75
C MET A 470 -16.05 -10.88 -14.88
N GLN A 471 -15.95 -11.46 -16.07
CA GLN A 471 -16.68 -11.03 -17.26
C GLN A 471 -17.39 -12.21 -17.91
N ALA A 472 -18.58 -11.95 -18.46
CA ALA A 472 -19.27 -12.93 -19.29
C ALA A 472 -18.66 -12.90 -20.70
N GLY A 473 -18.35 -14.08 -21.23
CA GLY A 473 -17.82 -14.25 -22.57
C GLY A 473 -18.89 -14.71 -23.57
N GLU A 474 -18.42 -15.41 -24.60
CA GLU A 474 -19.30 -16.02 -25.59
C GLU A 474 -20.22 -17.08 -24.98
N HIS A 475 -21.39 -17.26 -25.57
CA HIS A 475 -22.33 -18.31 -25.20
C HIS A 475 -23.03 -18.86 -26.44
N SER A 476 -23.51 -20.10 -26.38
CA SER A 476 -24.27 -20.71 -27.46
C SER A 476 -25.31 -21.69 -26.92
N VAL A 477 -26.41 -21.85 -27.66
CA VAL A 477 -27.51 -22.76 -27.32
C VAL A 477 -27.80 -23.63 -28.54
N LYS A 478 -27.80 -24.94 -28.35
CA LYS A 478 -28.09 -25.92 -29.40
C LYS A 478 -29.15 -26.91 -28.93
N LYS A 479 -30.28 -26.97 -29.64
CA LYS A 479 -31.33 -27.96 -29.40
C LYS A 479 -30.84 -29.36 -29.79
N LEU A 480 -30.99 -30.33 -28.89
CA LEU A 480 -30.59 -31.72 -29.10
C LEU A 480 -31.78 -32.66 -29.40
N GLY A 481 -33.01 -32.21 -29.10
CA GLY A 481 -34.25 -33.00 -29.24
C GLY A 481 -34.97 -33.15 -27.89
N GLY A 482 -36.28 -33.43 -27.91
CA GLY A 482 -37.06 -33.68 -26.67
C GLY A 482 -37.05 -32.54 -25.64
N ASN A 483 -37.01 -31.27 -26.10
CA ASN A 483 -36.82 -30.06 -25.27
C ASN A 483 -35.52 -30.06 -24.44
N VAL A 484 -34.51 -30.82 -24.87
CA VAL A 484 -33.17 -30.80 -24.31
C VAL A 484 -32.27 -29.89 -25.14
N TYR A 485 -31.50 -29.06 -24.45
CA TYR A 485 -30.59 -28.08 -25.02
C TYR A 485 -29.20 -28.26 -24.44
N ARG A 486 -28.20 -28.14 -25.31
CA ARG A 486 -26.82 -27.93 -24.92
C ARG A 486 -26.55 -26.44 -24.88
N VAL A 487 -26.04 -25.98 -23.76
CA VAL A 487 -25.74 -24.57 -23.53
C VAL A 487 -24.26 -24.47 -23.19
N TRP A 488 -23.53 -23.61 -23.90
CA TRP A 488 -22.17 -23.23 -23.56
C TRP A 488 -22.15 -21.79 -23.05
N VAL A 489 -21.39 -21.56 -21.98
CA VAL A 489 -21.16 -20.23 -21.44
C VAL A 489 -19.69 -20.09 -21.05
N ASP A 490 -19.06 -19.04 -21.56
CA ASP A 490 -17.71 -18.65 -21.18
C ASP A 490 -17.75 -17.62 -20.04
N PHE A 491 -16.90 -17.82 -19.05
CA PHE A 491 -16.55 -16.79 -18.07
C PHE A 491 -15.06 -16.50 -18.18
N ILE A 492 -14.72 -15.22 -18.09
CA ILE A 492 -13.38 -14.71 -18.34
C ILE A 492 -12.92 -13.96 -17.10
N ASN A 493 -11.69 -14.20 -16.68
CA ASN A 493 -10.95 -13.29 -15.80
C ASN A 493 -9.75 -12.77 -16.59
N PRO A 494 -9.80 -11.53 -17.11
CA PRO A 494 -8.72 -10.97 -17.93
C PRO A 494 -7.52 -10.49 -17.07
N LYS A 495 -7.69 -10.43 -15.75
CA LYS A 495 -6.72 -9.87 -14.81
C LYS A 495 -5.76 -10.94 -14.31
N LEU A 496 -4.64 -10.52 -13.75
CA LEU A 496 -3.57 -11.42 -13.33
C LEU A 496 -3.96 -12.26 -12.10
N ALA A 497 -4.59 -11.62 -11.11
CA ALA A 497 -4.96 -12.28 -9.88
C ALA A 497 -6.13 -13.26 -10.11
N PRO A 498 -6.10 -14.45 -9.51
CA PRO A 498 -7.26 -15.33 -9.47
C PRO A 498 -8.32 -14.75 -8.52
N THR A 499 -9.55 -15.24 -8.61
CA THR A 499 -10.60 -14.89 -7.65
C THR A 499 -10.37 -15.51 -6.26
N ILE A 500 -9.68 -16.65 -6.22
CA ILE A 500 -9.26 -17.37 -5.01
C ILE A 500 -7.81 -17.80 -5.24
N THR A 501 -6.89 -17.42 -4.35
CA THR A 501 -5.49 -17.87 -4.42
C THR A 501 -5.40 -19.37 -4.15
N ALA A 502 -4.37 -20.04 -4.67
CA ALA A 502 -4.19 -21.46 -4.44
C ALA A 502 -4.01 -21.77 -2.94
N LYS A 503 -3.25 -20.94 -2.22
CA LYS A 503 -3.08 -21.06 -0.76
C LYS A 503 -4.40 -20.91 -0.02
N ALA A 504 -5.25 -19.95 -0.41
CA ALA A 504 -6.55 -19.76 0.23
C ALA A 504 -7.51 -20.94 -0.02
N ALA A 505 -7.43 -21.56 -1.21
CA ALA A 505 -8.17 -22.77 -1.52
C ALA A 505 -7.69 -23.98 -0.70
N GLU A 506 -6.38 -24.10 -0.47
CA GLU A 506 -5.78 -25.13 0.39
C GLU A 506 -6.19 -24.95 1.85
N ASN A 507 -6.15 -23.72 2.35
CA ASN A 507 -6.51 -23.37 3.73
C ASN A 507 -8.04 -23.33 3.97
N SER A 508 -8.86 -23.31 2.91
CA SER A 508 -10.33 -23.15 2.99
C SER A 508 -10.80 -21.89 3.74
N VAL A 509 -10.06 -20.79 3.59
CA VAL A 509 -10.30 -19.52 4.33
C VAL A 509 -11.17 -18.50 3.59
N VAL A 510 -11.50 -18.76 2.33
CA VAL A 510 -12.40 -17.90 1.53
C VAL A 510 -13.62 -18.66 1.07
N GLN A 511 -14.74 -17.94 0.93
CA GLN A 511 -15.95 -18.50 0.36
C GLN A 511 -15.69 -18.98 -1.08
N PRO A 512 -16.15 -20.21 -1.45
CA PRO A 512 -16.06 -20.67 -2.83
C PRO A 512 -16.82 -19.75 -3.78
N ASP A 513 -16.27 -19.56 -4.99
CA ASP A 513 -17.02 -18.97 -6.09
C ASP A 513 -18.23 -19.84 -6.42
N LEU A 514 -19.33 -19.22 -6.85
CA LEU A 514 -20.57 -19.92 -7.19
C LEU A 514 -20.86 -19.80 -8.68
N LEU A 515 -21.19 -20.91 -9.31
CA LEU A 515 -21.79 -20.93 -10.63
C LEU A 515 -23.28 -21.28 -10.46
N LEU A 516 -24.14 -20.30 -10.78
CA LEU A 516 -25.58 -20.36 -10.55
C LEU A 516 -26.33 -20.42 -11.88
N LEU A 517 -27.38 -21.22 -11.95
CA LEU A 517 -28.34 -21.21 -13.05
C LEU A 517 -29.73 -20.81 -12.52
N LYS A 518 -30.23 -19.67 -13.00
CA LYS A 518 -31.60 -19.21 -12.76
C LYS A 518 -32.49 -19.55 -13.96
N GLY A 519 -33.65 -20.13 -13.71
CA GLY A 519 -34.63 -20.51 -14.73
C GLY A 519 -35.43 -21.75 -14.33
N ASN A 520 -36.64 -21.87 -14.88
CA ASN A 520 -37.52 -23.01 -14.65
C ASN A 520 -37.18 -24.16 -15.63
N VAL A 521 -35.99 -24.74 -15.45
CA VAL A 521 -35.49 -25.85 -16.28
C VAL A 521 -34.90 -26.95 -15.41
N ASP A 522 -34.90 -28.18 -15.92
CA ASP A 522 -34.18 -29.29 -15.30
C ASP A 522 -32.74 -29.31 -15.81
N VAL A 523 -31.76 -29.33 -14.89
CA VAL A 523 -30.34 -29.43 -15.26
C VAL A 523 -29.95 -30.91 -15.23
N VAL A 524 -29.70 -31.47 -16.41
CA VAL A 524 -29.33 -32.89 -16.58
C VAL A 524 -27.86 -33.10 -16.21
N SER A 525 -26.97 -32.21 -16.68
CA SER A 525 -25.54 -32.26 -16.35
C SER A 525 -24.87 -30.92 -16.54
N VAL A 526 -23.76 -30.73 -15.84
CA VAL A 526 -22.83 -29.61 -16.02
C VAL A 526 -21.42 -30.16 -16.15
N SER A 527 -20.65 -29.63 -17.08
CA SER A 527 -19.26 -30.04 -17.32
C SER A 527 -18.37 -28.81 -17.56
N LEU A 528 -17.11 -28.90 -17.11
CA LEU A 528 -16.08 -27.92 -17.48
C LEU A 528 -15.41 -28.37 -18.78
N VAL A 529 -15.49 -27.54 -19.81
CA VAL A 529 -14.86 -27.80 -21.11
C VAL A 529 -13.40 -27.36 -21.05
N ARG A 530 -12.47 -28.28 -21.34
CA ARG A 530 -11.03 -28.01 -21.27
C ARG A 530 -10.53 -27.13 -22.41
N ASP A 531 -11.01 -27.41 -23.62
CA ASP A 531 -10.65 -26.65 -24.81
C ASP A 531 -11.85 -26.60 -25.76
N LYS A 532 -12.50 -25.44 -25.80
CA LYS A 532 -13.66 -25.15 -26.66
C LYS A 532 -13.34 -25.36 -28.14
N LYS A 533 -12.10 -25.09 -28.58
CA LYS A 533 -11.69 -25.15 -29.99
C LYS A 533 -11.62 -26.58 -30.50
N THR A 534 -11.18 -27.52 -29.65
CA THR A 534 -11.01 -28.92 -30.04
C THR A 534 -12.16 -29.82 -29.57
N GLN A 535 -13.04 -29.34 -28.69
CA GLN A 535 -14.12 -30.14 -28.09
C GLN A 535 -15.03 -30.79 -29.15
N ASP A 536 -15.39 -30.09 -30.22
CA ASP A 536 -16.26 -30.62 -31.27
C ASP A 536 -15.53 -31.54 -32.26
N TYR A 537 -14.21 -31.38 -32.41
CA TYR A 537 -13.38 -32.20 -33.31
C TYR A 537 -12.93 -33.51 -32.66
N ILE A 538 -12.39 -33.43 -31.44
CA ILE A 538 -11.80 -34.56 -30.72
C ILE A 538 -12.87 -35.30 -29.91
N LYS A 539 -13.99 -34.64 -29.58
CA LYS A 539 -15.07 -35.16 -28.72
C LYS A 539 -14.56 -35.84 -27.44
N PRO A 540 -13.62 -35.23 -26.71
CA PRO A 540 -13.07 -35.84 -25.51
C PRO A 540 -14.16 -35.96 -24.45
N VAL A 541 -14.07 -36.99 -23.60
CA VAL A 541 -14.97 -37.16 -22.45
C VAL A 541 -14.86 -35.94 -21.55
N THR A 542 -15.89 -35.08 -21.59
CA THR A 542 -15.94 -33.89 -20.74
C THR A 542 -16.18 -34.32 -19.30
N LYS A 543 -15.28 -33.97 -18.38
CA LYS A 543 -15.45 -34.33 -16.97
C LYS A 543 -16.68 -33.62 -16.41
N ARG A 544 -17.70 -34.40 -16.02
CA ARG A 544 -18.90 -33.91 -15.35
C ARG A 544 -18.52 -33.32 -13.99
N ILE A 545 -19.18 -32.22 -13.62
CA ILE A 545 -19.13 -31.69 -12.27
C ILE A 545 -20.02 -32.57 -11.40
N ASP A 546 -19.39 -33.23 -10.43
CA ASP A 546 -20.04 -34.15 -9.51
C ASP A 546 -20.46 -33.40 -8.23
N GLN A 547 -21.60 -32.74 -8.29
CA GLN A 547 -22.25 -32.06 -7.17
C GLN A 547 -23.75 -32.33 -7.23
N HIS A 548 -24.38 -32.44 -6.05
CA HIS A 548 -25.80 -32.76 -5.93
C HIS A 548 -26.70 -31.68 -6.55
N ASP A 549 -26.44 -30.41 -6.25
CA ASP A 549 -27.19 -29.28 -6.83
C ASP A 549 -26.50 -28.78 -8.11
N LEU A 550 -27.07 -29.14 -9.26
CA LEU A 550 -26.56 -28.74 -10.57
C LEU A 550 -27.00 -27.33 -11.00
N LYS A 551 -27.88 -26.66 -10.25
CA LYS A 551 -28.21 -25.24 -10.41
C LYS A 551 -27.32 -24.34 -9.56
N ARG A 552 -26.66 -24.89 -8.54
CA ARG A 552 -25.74 -24.18 -7.65
C ARG A 552 -24.44 -24.96 -7.46
N ILE A 553 -23.45 -24.66 -8.29
CA ILE A 553 -22.15 -25.32 -8.26
C ILE A 553 -21.15 -24.48 -7.46
N MET A 554 -20.48 -25.13 -6.50
CA MET A 554 -19.37 -24.52 -5.74
C MET A 554 -18.03 -24.74 -6.45
N ILE A 555 -17.27 -23.68 -6.67
CA ILE A 555 -15.94 -23.70 -7.29
C ILE A 555 -14.91 -23.30 -6.24
N ARG A 556 -14.41 -24.28 -5.49
CA ARG A 556 -13.50 -24.07 -4.35
C ARG A 556 -12.12 -23.51 -4.72
N ASN A 557 -11.69 -23.72 -5.96
CA ASN A 557 -10.40 -23.25 -6.47
C ASN A 557 -10.49 -21.96 -7.30
N GLY A 558 -11.64 -21.28 -7.23
CA GLY A 558 -11.93 -20.03 -7.94
C GLY A 558 -11.73 -20.09 -9.46
N HIS A 559 -11.67 -18.92 -10.07
CA HIS A 559 -11.33 -18.64 -11.46
C HIS A 559 -9.87 -18.15 -11.58
N PRO A 560 -9.00 -18.83 -12.34
CA PRO A 560 -7.62 -18.39 -12.53
C PRO A 560 -7.56 -17.06 -13.29
N GLY A 561 -6.54 -16.25 -13.00
CA GLY A 561 -6.28 -15.03 -13.77
C GLY A 561 -5.80 -15.31 -15.19
N LYS A 562 -6.11 -14.40 -16.12
CA LYS A 562 -5.80 -14.47 -17.56
C LYS A 562 -6.27 -15.77 -18.21
N THR A 563 -7.47 -16.23 -17.86
CA THR A 563 -8.06 -17.43 -18.42
C THR A 563 -9.53 -17.24 -18.79
N THR A 564 -10.02 -18.13 -19.64
CA THR A 564 -11.43 -18.35 -19.92
C THR A 564 -11.80 -19.75 -19.45
N ARG A 565 -12.90 -19.89 -18.71
CA ARG A 565 -13.52 -21.18 -18.39
C ARG A 565 -14.84 -21.32 -19.13
N THR A 566 -14.95 -22.37 -19.93
CA THR A 566 -16.17 -22.71 -20.65
C THR A 566 -16.94 -23.77 -19.88
N PHE A 567 -18.18 -23.47 -19.53
CA PHE A 567 -19.10 -24.41 -18.89
C PHE A 567 -20.13 -24.89 -19.90
N GLN A 568 -20.36 -26.21 -19.94
CA GLN A 568 -21.41 -26.83 -20.72
C GLN A 568 -22.52 -27.31 -19.79
N TYR A 569 -23.74 -26.84 -20.04
CA TYR A 569 -24.96 -27.38 -19.44
C TYR A 569 -25.72 -28.24 -20.45
N LEU A 570 -26.30 -29.33 -19.97
CA LEU A 570 -27.43 -29.98 -20.61
C LEU A 570 -28.67 -29.65 -19.79
N VAL A 571 -29.63 -28.93 -20.40
CA VAL A 571 -30.86 -28.49 -19.74
C VAL A 571 -32.07 -29.02 -20.48
N LYS A 572 -33.14 -29.34 -19.75
CA LYS A 572 -34.43 -29.74 -20.30
C LYS A 572 -35.50 -28.75 -19.86
N GLY A 573 -36.25 -28.19 -20.80
CA GLY A 573 -37.28 -27.19 -20.52
C GLY A 573 -37.41 -26.15 -21.63
N SER A 574 -38.04 -25.03 -21.32
CA SER A 574 -38.23 -23.89 -22.22
C SER A 574 -38.17 -22.57 -21.46
N GLY A 575 -38.00 -21.47 -22.19
CA GLY A 575 -38.01 -20.13 -21.61
C GLY A 575 -36.62 -19.55 -21.38
N LYS A 576 -36.57 -18.43 -20.65
CA LYS A 576 -35.33 -17.69 -20.39
C LYS A 576 -34.57 -18.29 -19.22
N ILE A 577 -33.27 -18.51 -19.40
CA ILE A 577 -32.36 -18.87 -18.32
C ILE A 577 -31.21 -17.88 -18.24
N THR A 578 -30.64 -17.76 -17.04
CA THR A 578 -29.48 -16.91 -16.75
C THR A 578 -28.43 -17.73 -16.02
N VAL A 579 -27.21 -17.74 -16.55
CA VAL A 579 -26.05 -18.35 -15.88
C VAL A 579 -25.22 -17.23 -15.27
N ILE A 580 -24.88 -17.36 -14.00
CA ILE A 580 -24.18 -16.34 -13.21
C ILE A 580 -22.92 -16.98 -12.62
N TYR A 581 -21.79 -16.32 -12.80
CA TYR A 581 -20.58 -16.56 -12.03
C TYR A 581 -20.50 -15.51 -10.93
N ASP A 582 -20.55 -15.95 -9.68
CA ASP A 582 -20.58 -15.09 -8.50
C ASP A 582 -19.29 -15.32 -7.71
N SER A 583 -18.40 -14.34 -7.76
CA SER A 583 -17.15 -14.34 -7.02
C SER A 583 -17.12 -13.18 -6.03
N VAL A 584 -16.79 -13.47 -4.78
CA VAL A 584 -16.68 -12.45 -3.74
C VAL A 584 -15.63 -11.39 -4.08
N LYS A 585 -14.46 -11.83 -4.59
CA LYS A 585 -13.36 -10.94 -4.94
C LYS A 585 -13.36 -10.52 -6.41
N GLY A 586 -13.93 -11.33 -7.30
CA GLY A 586 -13.99 -11.04 -8.75
C GLY A 586 -15.25 -10.32 -9.22
N GLY A 587 -16.25 -10.14 -8.36
CA GLY A 587 -17.57 -9.63 -8.73
C GLY A 587 -18.43 -10.65 -9.48
N LYS A 588 -19.58 -10.18 -9.97
CA LYS A 588 -20.59 -10.99 -10.66
C LYS A 588 -20.52 -10.81 -12.17
N ALA A 589 -20.47 -11.92 -12.90
CA ALA A 589 -20.67 -11.96 -14.34
C ALA A 589 -21.91 -12.79 -14.66
N SER A 590 -22.71 -12.39 -15.64
CA SER A 590 -23.89 -13.18 -16.03
C SER A 590 -24.17 -13.09 -17.53
N THR A 591 -24.76 -14.16 -18.06
CA THR A 591 -25.34 -14.16 -19.41
C THR A 591 -26.73 -14.77 -19.37
N SER A 592 -27.62 -14.26 -20.22
CA SER A 592 -29.01 -14.73 -20.31
C SER A 592 -29.36 -15.11 -21.74
N PHE A 593 -30.14 -16.17 -21.90
CA PHE A 593 -30.52 -16.67 -23.22
C PHE A 593 -31.84 -17.46 -23.13
N SER A 594 -32.48 -17.64 -24.28
CA SER A 594 -33.76 -18.35 -24.41
C SER A 594 -33.53 -19.75 -24.97
N LEU A 595 -34.25 -20.74 -24.41
CA LEU A 595 -34.26 -22.13 -24.86
C LEU A 595 -35.46 -22.41 -25.78
#